data_AF-A0A1J8QSG9-F1
#
_entry.id   AF-A0A1J8QSG9-F1
#
_cell.length_a   1.000
_cell.length_b   1.000
_cell.length_c   1.000
_cell.angle_alpha   90.00
_cell.angle_beta   90.00
_cell.angle_gamma   90.00
#
_symmetry.space_group_name_H-M   'P 1'
#
loop_
_entity.id
_entity.type
_entity.pdbx_description
1 polymer ?
#
loop_
_entity_poly.entity_id
_entity_poly.type
_entity_poly.pdbx_seq_one_letter_code
_entity_poly.pdbx_strand_id
1 'polypeptide(L)'
;MSVEPESSPIIVSDPGMTNANMKLVVVSVLLEDKLETPTPHLDVGEHIVTRVVELDKLDAELKAYDKKGFVVDARLSHFAAGYEMSKRISKGAFM
;
A
#
# COMPACT_ATOMS: atom_id res chain seq x y z
N MET A 1 -22.61 -7.58 -0.55
CA MET A 1 -22.72 -6.35 0.27
C MET A 1 -21.67 -5.39 -0.23
N SER A 2 -22.06 -4.26 -0.80
CA SER A 2 -21.13 -3.15 -1.06
C SER A 2 -20.71 -2.59 0.30
N VAL A 3 -19.46 -2.83 0.68
CA VAL A 3 -18.85 -2.16 1.82
C VAL A 3 -18.41 -0.81 1.28
N GLU A 4 -19.01 0.27 1.78
CA GLU A 4 -18.58 1.62 1.43
C GLU A 4 -17.07 1.78 1.72
N PRO A 5 -16.28 2.36 0.81
CA PRO A 5 -14.85 2.49 1.03
C PRO A 5 -14.57 3.42 2.20
N GLU A 6 -13.67 3.01 3.09
CA GLU A 6 -13.23 3.84 4.19
C GLU A 6 -12.37 4.99 3.66
N SER A 7 -12.59 6.21 4.15
CA SER A 7 -11.85 7.40 3.71
C SER A 7 -11.39 8.23 4.89
N SER A 8 -10.12 8.65 4.87
CA SER A 8 -9.56 9.57 5.86
C SER A 8 -10.12 11.00 5.70
N PRO A 9 -9.92 11.89 6.68
CA PRO A 9 -9.89 13.34 6.45
C PRO A 9 -8.81 13.72 5.41
N ILE A 10 -8.76 14.99 4.98
CA ILE A 10 -7.67 15.45 4.11
C ILE A 10 -6.35 15.36 4.88
N ILE A 11 -5.33 14.77 4.26
CA ILE A 11 -3.99 14.60 4.82
C ILE A 11 -3.02 15.39 3.96
N VAL A 12 -2.14 16.18 4.59
CA VAL A 12 -1.07 16.91 3.90
C VAL A 12 0.07 15.96 3.56
N SER A 13 0.59 16.05 2.32
CA SER A 13 1.65 15.13 1.86
C SER A 13 3.03 15.53 2.37
N ASP A 14 3.37 16.81 2.27
CA ASP A 14 4.62 17.36 2.78
C ASP A 14 4.44 18.85 3.13
N PRO A 15 3.95 19.16 4.34
CA PRO A 15 3.61 20.53 4.74
C PRO A 15 4.83 21.44 4.90
N GLY A 16 6.05 20.89 4.89
CA GLY A 16 7.29 21.66 4.93
C GLY A 16 7.74 22.17 3.55
N MET A 17 7.28 21.56 2.47
CA MET A 17 7.68 21.91 1.10
C MET A 17 6.54 22.37 0.20
N THR A 18 5.35 21.79 0.33
CA THR A 18 4.24 22.03 -0.61
C THR A 18 2.89 22.10 0.11
N ASN A 19 1.87 22.60 -0.59
CA ASN A 19 0.47 22.51 -0.16
C ASN A 19 -0.24 21.24 -0.67
N ALA A 20 0.51 20.29 -1.26
CA ALA A 20 -0.05 19.06 -1.80
C ALA A 20 -0.70 18.23 -0.68
N ASN A 21 -1.89 17.70 -0.96
CA ASN A 21 -2.68 16.94 -0.03
C ASN A 21 -3.34 15.74 -0.71
N MET A 22 -3.88 14.83 0.08
CA MET A 22 -4.49 13.59 -0.39
C MET A 22 -5.54 13.05 0.60
N LYS A 23 -6.28 12.04 0.15
CA LYS A 23 -7.15 11.19 0.97
C LYS A 23 -6.59 9.77 0.95
N LEU A 24 -6.48 9.13 2.11
CA LEU A 24 -6.28 7.68 2.17
C LEU A 24 -7.65 7.03 2.02
N VAL A 25 -7.80 6.18 1.00
CA VAL A 25 -9.03 5.42 0.74
C VAL A 25 -8.69 3.94 0.76
N VAL A 26 -9.42 3.16 1.56
CA VAL A 26 -9.26 1.70 1.64
C VAL A 26 -10.40 1.04 0.90
N VAL A 27 -10.06 0.22 -0.10
CA VAL A 27 -11.04 -0.49 -0.94
C VAL A 27 -10.84 -1.99 -0.76
N SER A 28 -11.91 -2.69 -0.43
CA SER A 28 -11.93 -4.15 -0.40
C SER A 28 -12.36 -4.69 -1.75
N VAL A 29 -11.47 -5.43 -2.41
CA VAL A 29 -11.75 -6.09 -3.69
C VAL A 29 -11.81 -7.59 -3.43
N LEU A 30 -12.99 -8.18 -3.62
CA LEU A 30 -13.14 -9.63 -3.60
C LEU A 30 -12.71 -10.16 -4.97
N LEU A 31 -11.64 -10.95 -4.97
CA LEU A 31 -11.25 -11.76 -6.12
C LEU A 31 -11.95 -13.11 -5.98
N GLU A 32 -12.52 -13.64 -7.05
CA GLU A 32 -13.12 -14.98 -7.07
C GLU A 32 -12.03 -16.08 -6.94
N ASP A 33 -12.41 -17.35 -7.09
CA ASP A 33 -11.54 -18.54 -6.87
C ASP A 33 -10.29 -18.62 -7.78
N LYS A 34 -10.08 -17.63 -8.65
CA LYS A 34 -8.84 -17.44 -9.38
C LYS A 34 -8.30 -16.04 -9.09
N LEU A 35 -6.99 -15.96 -8.84
CA LEU A 35 -6.21 -14.71 -8.85
C LEU A 35 -6.13 -14.13 -10.28
N GLU A 36 -7.26 -14.02 -10.97
CA GLU A 36 -7.39 -13.29 -12.22
C GLU A 36 -7.39 -11.80 -11.87
N THR A 37 -6.20 -11.20 -11.91
CA THR A 37 -6.05 -9.77 -11.70
C THR A 37 -6.57 -9.02 -12.93
N PRO A 38 -7.44 -8.00 -12.76
CA PRO A 38 -7.92 -7.21 -13.89
C PRO A 38 -6.74 -6.59 -14.64
N THR A 39 -6.82 -6.55 -15.97
CA THR A 39 -5.80 -5.92 -16.80
C THR A 39 -5.92 -4.39 -16.66
N PRO A 40 -4.84 -3.67 -16.28
CA PRO A 40 -4.87 -2.22 -16.18
C PRO A 40 -5.20 -1.55 -17.52
N HIS A 41 -6.10 -0.57 -17.50
CA HIS A 41 -6.34 0.33 -18.63
C HIS A 41 -5.46 1.55 -18.44
N LEU A 42 -4.35 1.62 -19.18
CA LEU A 42 -3.35 2.68 -19.07
C LEU A 42 -3.55 3.75 -20.16
N ASP A 43 -3.36 5.01 -19.80
CA ASP A 43 -3.41 6.12 -20.76
C ASP A 43 -2.12 6.21 -21.59
N VAL A 44 -2.17 6.97 -22.69
CA VAL A 44 -1.01 7.15 -23.57
C VAL A 44 0.14 7.83 -22.80
N GLY A 45 1.28 7.14 -22.75
CA GLY A 45 2.48 7.59 -22.03
C GLY A 45 2.63 7.01 -20.62
N GLU A 46 1.65 6.26 -20.12
CA GLU A 46 1.76 5.54 -18.86
C GLU A 46 2.47 4.18 -19.04
N HIS A 47 3.40 3.89 -18.12
CA HIS A 47 4.14 2.63 -18.08
C HIS A 47 4.10 2.06 -16.66
N ILE A 48 2.91 1.63 -16.23
CA ILE A 48 2.66 1.13 -14.86
C ILE A 48 2.63 -0.40 -14.87
N VAL A 49 3.35 -1.02 -13.93
CA VAL A 49 3.35 -2.47 -13.72
C VAL A 49 2.68 -2.78 -12.39
N THR A 50 1.62 -3.60 -12.42
CA THR A 50 0.91 -4.04 -11.21
C THR A 50 1.59 -5.25 -10.57
N ARG A 51 1.59 -5.28 -9.24
CA ARG A 51 2.11 -6.39 -8.43
C ARG A 51 1.15 -6.66 -7.28
N VAL A 52 0.71 -7.91 -7.17
CA VAL A 52 -0.02 -8.40 -6.00
C VAL A 52 1.00 -8.96 -5.01
N VAL A 53 0.98 -8.46 -3.79
CA VAL A 53 1.89 -8.88 -2.72
C VAL A 53 1.06 -9.31 -1.53
N GLU A 54 1.33 -10.50 -1.00
CA GLU A 54 0.72 -10.94 0.26
C GLU A 54 1.09 -9.95 1.37
N LEU A 55 0.11 -9.48 2.14
CA LEU A 55 0.34 -8.51 3.22
C LEU A 55 1.40 -8.99 4.20
N ASP A 56 1.44 -10.30 4.48
CA ASP A 56 2.43 -10.92 5.36
C ASP A 56 3.88 -10.80 4.88
N LYS A 57 4.09 -10.61 3.57
CA LYS A 57 5.40 -10.50 2.92
C LYS A 57 5.71 -9.07 2.48
N LEU A 58 4.77 -8.12 2.68
CA LEU A 58 4.86 -6.77 2.13
C LEU A 58 6.17 -6.05 2.51
N ASP A 59 6.52 -6.02 3.80
CA ASP A 59 7.75 -5.38 4.27
C ASP A 59 9.02 -5.99 3.64
N ALA A 60 9.08 -7.32 3.55
CA ALA A 60 10.21 -8.01 2.94
C ALA A 60 10.33 -7.71 1.43
N GLU A 61 9.19 -7.68 0.73
CA GLU A 61 9.12 -7.39 -0.70
C GLU A 61 9.58 -5.96 -1.00
N LEU A 62 9.15 -4.96 -0.22
CA LEU A 62 9.57 -3.57 -0.38
C LEU A 62 11.09 -3.41 -0.16
N LYS A 63 11.65 -4.08 0.85
CA LYS A 63 13.12 -4.11 1.07
C LYS A 63 13.87 -4.78 -0.08
N ALA A 64 13.25 -5.77 -0.75
CA ALA A 64 13.84 -6.39 -1.93
C ALA A 64 13.81 -5.45 -3.14
N TYR A 65 12.77 -4.62 -3.30
CA TYR A 65 12.71 -3.59 -4.34
C TYR A 65 13.73 -2.47 -4.12
N ASP A 66 13.90 -2.00 -2.89
CA ASP A 66 14.94 -1.04 -2.53
C ASP A 66 16.34 -1.54 -2.93
N LYS A 67 16.66 -2.79 -2.60
CA LYS A 67 17.92 -3.45 -3.01
C LYS A 67 18.10 -3.57 -4.53
N LYS A 68 17.01 -3.58 -5.30
CA LYS A 68 17.03 -3.59 -6.78
C LYS A 68 17.16 -2.19 -7.38
N GLY A 69 17.25 -1.15 -6.56
CA GLY A 69 17.40 0.25 -6.99
C GLY A 69 16.09 0.98 -7.23
N PHE A 70 14.95 0.43 -6.80
CA PHE A 70 13.67 1.13 -6.83
C PHE A 70 13.51 2.03 -5.61
N VAL A 71 12.78 3.13 -5.77
CA VAL A 71 12.41 4.01 -4.66
C VAL A 71 11.03 3.60 -4.14
N VAL A 72 10.94 3.31 -2.85
CA VAL A 72 9.68 2.96 -2.19
C VAL A 72 9.01 4.24 -1.66
N ASP A 73 7.72 4.40 -1.94
CA ASP A 73 6.94 5.52 -1.42
C ASP A 73 6.92 5.51 0.12
N ALA A 74 7.10 6.69 0.73
CA ALA A 74 7.15 6.81 2.19
C ALA A 74 5.87 6.30 2.87
N ARG A 75 4.68 6.57 2.31
CA ARG A 75 3.40 6.14 2.91
C ARG A 75 3.24 4.63 2.82
N LEU A 76 3.66 4.03 1.70
CA LEU A 76 3.68 2.57 1.54
C LEU A 76 4.65 1.90 2.53
N SER A 77 5.83 2.49 2.72
CA SER A 77 6.82 2.02 3.71
C SER A 77 6.28 2.12 5.14
N HIS A 78 5.67 3.25 5.52
CA HIS A 78 5.07 3.43 6.85
C HIS A 78 3.94 2.42 7.12
N PHE A 79 3.08 2.16 6.12
CA PHE A 79 2.03 1.16 6.24
C PHE A 79 2.60 -0.25 6.48
N ALA A 80 3.60 -0.65 5.68
CA ALA A 80 4.24 -1.96 5.84
C ALA A 80 4.92 -2.12 7.21
N ALA A 81 5.63 -1.09 7.69
CA ALA A 81 6.26 -1.09 9.00
C ALA A 81 5.24 -1.16 10.14
N GLY A 82 4.14 -0.42 10.04
CA GLY A 82 3.04 -0.45 11.01
C GLY A 82 2.34 -1.82 11.05
N TYR A 83 2.13 -2.44 9.90
CA TYR A 83 1.55 -3.78 9.79
C TYR A 83 2.46 -4.85 10.44
N GLU A 84 3.77 -4.82 10.15
CA GLU A 84 4.72 -5.76 10.77
C GLU A 84 4.85 -5.54 12.28
N MET A 85 4.82 -4.28 12.73
CA MET A 85 4.76 -3.96 14.16
C MET A 85 3.51 -4.54 14.83
N SER A 86 2.34 -4.40 14.19
CA SER A 86 1.08 -4.98 14.69
C SER A 86 1.19 -6.50 14.83
N LYS A 87 1.72 -7.20 13.82
CA LYS A 87 1.97 -8.65 13.88
C LYS A 87 2.87 -9.06 15.04
N ARG A 88 3.93 -8.28 15.31
CA ARG A 88 4.84 -8.52 16.44
C ARG A 88 4.13 -8.32 17.78
N ILE A 89 3.35 -7.25 17.92
CA ILE A 89 2.56 -6.97 19.13
C ILE A 89 1.55 -8.10 19.39
N SER A 90 0.85 -8.59 18.37
CA SER A 90 -0.07 -9.73 18.50
C SER A 90 0.61 -11.03 18.95
N LYS A 91 1.93 -11.12 18.81
CA LYS A 91 2.77 -12.23 19.27
C LYS A 91 3.44 -11.96 20.63
N GLY A 92 3.07 -10.88 21.33
CA GLY A 92 3.59 -10.52 22.64
C GLY A 92 4.88 -9.69 22.62
N ALA A 93 5.27 -9.11 21.50
CA ALA A 93 6.40 -8.18 21.49
C ALA A 93 6.10 -6.93 22.35
N PHE A 94 7.13 -6.42 23.02
CA PHE A 94 7.09 -5.22 23.86
C PHE A 94 6.28 -5.34 25.16
N MET A 95 5.86 -6.55 25.51
CA MET A 95 5.43 -6.93 26.86
C MET A 95 6.60 -7.56 27.62
#